data_AF-A0ABD4UT74-F1
#
_entry.id   AF-A0ABD4UT74-F1
#
_cell.length_a   1.000
_cell.length_b   1.000
_cell.length_c   1.000
_cell.angle_alpha   90.00
_cell.angle_beta   90.00
_cell.angle_gamma   90.00
#
_symmetry.space_group_name_H-M   'P 1'
#
loop_
_entity.id
_entity.type
_entity.pdbx_description
1 polymer ?
#
loop_
_entity_poly.entity_id
_entity_poly.type
_entity_poly.pdbx_seq_one_letter_code
_entity_poly.pdbx_strand_id
1 'polypeptide(L)'
;ALLFFDVLVLGRNPHIPSAKECATFVGVFVGLAVLFGLGVWILQGHAAGGQFFAVWLNEFSLSIDNLFIFLVLMEKFNVPRKLQQFALLVGIIVALVFRGVFIALGQAILEAWAWVFFIFGAFLLYSAID
;
A
#
# COMPACT_ATOMS: atom_id res chain seq x y z
N ALA A 1 8.90 1.48 12.12
CA ALA A 1 9.62 2.74 12.43
C ALA A 1 9.17 3.88 11.51
N LEU A 2 9.31 3.75 10.19
CA LEU A 2 8.95 4.78 9.20
C LEU A 2 7.46 5.19 9.26
N LEU A 3 6.54 4.21 9.36
CA LEU A 3 5.10 4.47 9.54
C LEU A 3 4.76 5.19 10.84
N PHE A 4 5.49 4.91 11.92
CA PHE A 4 5.29 5.58 13.20
C PHE A 4 5.75 7.04 13.14
N PHE A 5 6.83 7.29 12.38
CA PHE A 5 7.37 8.62 12.13
C PHE A 5 6.45 9.45 11.22
N ASP A 6 5.92 8.85 10.15
CA ASP A 6 4.93 9.49 9.27
C ASP A 6 3.65 9.84 10.03
N VAL A 7 3.11 8.93 10.85
CA VAL A 7 1.91 9.19 11.67
C VAL A 7 2.13 10.37 12.64
N LEU A 8 3.32 10.47 13.25
CA LEU A 8 3.66 11.54 14.20
C LEU A 8 3.90 12.90 13.54
N VAL A 9 4.50 12.92 12.35
CA VAL A 9 4.81 14.15 11.61
C VAL A 9 3.59 14.67 10.86
N LEU A 10 2.83 13.78 10.21
CA LEU A 10 1.63 14.14 9.44
C LEU A 10 0.45 14.52 10.35
N GLY A 11 0.34 13.89 11.54
CA GLY A 11 -0.66 14.25 12.54
C GLY A 11 -0.46 15.64 13.17
N ARG A 12 0.69 16.27 12.96
CA ARG A 12 1.07 17.51 13.64
C ARG A 12 0.70 18.80 12.87
N ASN A 13 0.47 18.74 11.56
CA ASN A 13 0.01 19.88 10.76
C ASN A 13 -0.94 19.42 9.65
N PRO A 14 -2.27 19.43 9.87
CA PRO A 14 -3.25 19.14 8.83
C PRO A 14 -3.34 20.34 7.87
N HIS A 15 -2.37 20.47 6.98
CA HIS A 15 -2.46 21.34 5.81
C HIS A 15 -3.05 20.55 4.66
N ILE A 16 -3.99 21.16 3.95
CA ILE A 16 -4.58 20.63 2.72
C ILE A 16 -3.47 20.69 1.66
N PRO A 17 -2.80 19.58 1.33
CA PRO A 17 -1.68 19.61 0.40
C PRO A 17 -2.23 19.92 -0.98
N SER A 18 -1.58 20.82 -1.70
CA SER A 18 -1.97 21.09 -3.08
C SER A 18 -1.67 19.86 -3.94
N ALA A 19 -2.53 19.54 -4.91
CA ALA A 19 -2.30 18.42 -5.82
C ALA A 19 -0.93 18.49 -6.52
N LYS A 20 -0.41 19.71 -6.74
CA LYS A 20 0.92 19.97 -7.30
C LYS A 20 2.04 19.56 -6.34
N GLU A 21 1.92 19.85 -5.06
CA GLU A 21 2.91 19.47 -4.04
C GLU A 21 2.96 17.95 -3.89
N CYS A 22 1.81 17.29 -3.81
CA CYS A 22 1.73 15.83 -3.76
C CYS A 22 2.37 15.18 -4.99
N ALA A 23 2.07 15.68 -6.20
CA ALA A 23 2.65 15.15 -7.43
C ALA A 23 4.18 15.30 -7.47
N THR A 24 4.71 16.44 -6.99
CA THR A 24 6.15 16.63 -6.87
C THR A 24 6.78 15.68 -5.86
N PHE A 25 6.20 15.52 -4.67
CA PHE A 25 6.72 14.57 -3.67
C PHE A 25 6.72 13.14 -4.19
N VAL A 26 5.60 12.67 -4.76
CA VAL A 26 5.52 11.33 -5.36
C VAL A 26 6.55 11.17 -6.48
N GLY A 27 6.67 12.16 -7.37
CA GLY A 27 7.65 12.15 -8.45
C GLY A 27 9.09 12.04 -7.95
N VAL A 28 9.45 12.73 -6.87
CA VAL A 28 10.78 12.64 -6.24
C VAL A 28 11.02 11.23 -5.68
N PHE A 29 10.07 10.67 -4.92
CA PHE A 29 10.23 9.32 -4.36
C PHE A 29 10.28 8.23 -5.44
N VAL A 30 9.46 8.34 -6.48
CA VAL A 30 9.51 7.45 -7.65
C VAL A 30 10.86 7.59 -8.35
N GLY A 31 11.35 8.81 -8.56
CA GLY A 31 12.66 9.06 -9.15
C GLY A 31 13.80 8.44 -8.35
N LEU A 32 13.80 8.58 -7.02
CA LEU A 32 14.77 7.95 -6.14
C LEU A 32 14.70 6.41 -6.20
N ALA A 33 13.50 5.84 -6.24
CA ALA A 33 13.32 4.39 -6.36
C ALA A 33 13.85 3.87 -7.71
N VAL A 34 13.61 4.59 -8.81
CA VAL A 34 14.13 4.23 -10.13
C VAL A 34 15.66 4.34 -10.16
N LEU A 35 16.24 5.42 -9.62
CA LEU A 35 17.70 5.57 -9.54
C LEU A 35 18.33 4.46 -8.71
N PHE A 36 17.72 4.08 -7.59
CA PHE A 36 18.18 2.97 -6.77
C PHE A 36 18.07 1.63 -7.52
N GLY A 37 16.94 1.37 -8.19
CA GLY A 37 16.75 0.15 -8.98
C GLY A 37 17.71 0.02 -10.15
N LEU A 38 18.04 1.13 -10.82
CA LEU A 38 19.10 1.18 -11.83
C LEU A 38 20.49 0.92 -11.22
N GLY A 39 20.75 1.45 -10.02
CA GLY A 39 21.96 1.12 -9.26
C GLY A 39 22.07 -0.37 -8.93
N VAL A 40 20.98 -0.99 -8.49
CA VAL A 40 20.92 -2.45 -8.23
C VAL A 40 21.14 -3.23 -9.53
N TRP A 41 20.55 -2.80 -10.64
CA TRP A 41 20.75 -3.42 -11.94
C TRP A 41 22.23 -3.42 -12.35
N ILE A 42 22.92 -2.28 -12.21
CA ILE A 42 24.33 -2.15 -12.60
C ILE A 42 25.25 -2.94 -11.66
N LEU A 43 24.98 -2.94 -10.35
CA LEU A 43 25.87 -3.55 -9.34
C LEU A 43 25.64 -5.04 -9.11
N GLN A 44 24.38 -5.50 -9.16
CA GLN A 44 23.99 -6.90 -8.88
C GLN A 44 23.41 -7.63 -10.10
N GLY A 45 23.36 -6.98 -11.25
CA GLY A 45 22.94 -7.57 -12.52
C GLY A 45 21.43 -7.52 -12.78
N HIS A 46 21.06 -7.98 -13.98
CA HIS A 46 19.70 -7.90 -14.53
C HIS A 46 18.64 -8.61 -13.68
N ALA A 47 18.99 -9.75 -13.05
CA ALA A 47 18.05 -10.52 -12.24
C ALA A 47 17.64 -9.77 -10.96
N ALA A 48 18.62 -9.21 -10.24
CA ALA A 48 18.37 -8.45 -9.02
C ALA A 48 17.66 -7.12 -9.30
N GLY A 49 18.04 -6.41 -10.38
CA GLY A 49 17.35 -5.20 -10.83
C GLY A 49 15.89 -5.47 -11.22
N GLY A 50 15.65 -6.53 -12.01
CA GLY A 50 14.30 -6.94 -12.39
C GLY A 50 13.43 -7.32 -11.19
N GLN A 51 13.98 -8.06 -10.22
CA GLN A 51 13.26 -8.42 -9.01
C GLN A 51 12.94 -7.20 -8.13
N PHE A 52 13.87 -6.25 -8.01
CA PHE A 52 13.62 -4.98 -7.31
C PHE A 52 12.46 -4.23 -7.94
N PHE A 53 12.48 -4.02 -9.26
CA PHE A 53 11.40 -3.30 -9.95
C PHE A 53 10.07 -4.05 -9.87
N ALA A 54 10.08 -5.38 -9.98
CA ALA A 54 8.87 -6.19 -9.85
C ALA A 54 8.22 -6.03 -8.47
N VAL A 55 9.01 -6.14 -7.40
CA VAL A 55 8.51 -5.99 -6.02
C VAL A 55 8.08 -4.55 -5.75
N TRP A 56 8.89 -3.57 -6.13
CA TRP A 56 8.61 -2.15 -5.92
C TRP A 56 7.33 -1.71 -6.64
N LEU A 57 7.18 -2.08 -7.92
CA LEU A 57 6.01 -1.71 -8.72
C LEU A 57 4.74 -2.40 -8.22
N ASN A 58 4.84 -3.64 -7.75
CA ASN A 58 3.71 -4.35 -7.15
C ASN A 58 3.24 -3.68 -5.84
N GLU A 59 4.16 -3.34 -4.93
CA GLU A 59 3.80 -2.60 -3.71
C GLU A 59 3.27 -1.19 -4.02
N PHE A 60 3.85 -0.51 -5.01
CA PHE A 60 3.38 0.80 -5.45
C PHE A 60 1.94 0.73 -6.00
N SER A 61 1.62 -0.26 -6.84
CA SER A 61 0.27 -0.46 -7.38
C SER A 61 -0.76 -0.71 -6.27
N LEU A 62 -0.44 -1.63 -5.35
CA LEU A 62 -1.32 -1.95 -4.21
C LEU A 62 -1.60 -0.73 -3.33
N SER A 63 -0.62 0.17 -3.16
CA SER A 63 -0.84 1.40 -2.39
C SER A 63 -1.82 2.37 -3.07
N ILE A 64 -1.81 2.46 -4.39
CA ILE A 64 -2.72 3.31 -5.18
C ILE A 64 -4.15 2.75 -5.14
N ASP A 65 -4.29 1.44 -5.29
CA ASP A 65 -5.59 0.76 -5.24
C ASP A 65 -6.28 0.97 -3.88
N ASN A 66 -5.52 0.84 -2.79
CA ASN A 66 -6.02 1.11 -1.44
C ASN A 66 -6.43 2.58 -1.24
N LEU A 67 -5.63 3.54 -1.74
CA LEU A 67 -5.96 4.97 -1.68
C LEU A 67 -7.27 5.28 -2.41
N PHE A 68 -7.48 4.69 -3.60
CA PHE A 68 -8.68 4.90 -4.39
C PHE A 68 -9.95 4.47 -3.65
N ILE A 69 -9.95 3.27 -3.08
CA ILE A 69 -11.09 2.76 -2.29
C ILE A 69 -11.40 3.69 -1.11
N PHE A 70 -10.39 4.16 -0.39
CA PHE A 70 -10.59 5.10 0.71
C PHE A 70 -11.20 6.42 0.25
N LEU A 71 -10.75 6.99 -0.88
CA LEU A 71 -11.30 8.23 -1.42
C LEU A 71 -12.77 8.07 -1.82
N VAL A 72 -13.12 6.99 -2.53
CA VAL A 72 -14.51 6.69 -2.93
C VAL A 72 -15.43 6.51 -1.71
N LEU A 73 -14.95 5.80 -0.68
CA LEU A 73 -15.71 5.64 0.57
C LEU A 73 -15.94 6.98 1.27
N MET A 74 -14.91 7.82 1.40
CA MET A 74 -15.03 9.14 2.02
C MET A 74 -15.99 10.05 1.26
N GLU A 75 -15.98 9.98 -0.07
CA GLU A 75 -16.91 10.71 -0.93
C GLU A 75 -18.35 10.23 -0.73
N LYS A 76 -18.59 8.90 -0.68
CA LYS A 76 -19.91 8.34 -0.38
C LYS A 76 -20.45 8.76 0.99
N PHE A 77 -19.58 8.86 1.99
CA PHE A 77 -19.97 9.29 3.34
C PHE A 77 -19.97 10.82 3.51
N ASN A 78 -19.76 11.60 2.45
CA ASN A 78 -19.68 13.07 2.49
C ASN A 78 -18.72 13.59 3.57
N VAL A 79 -17.57 12.92 3.75
CA VAL A 79 -16.60 13.28 4.79
C VAL A 79 -16.00 14.65 4.49
N PRO A 80 -16.12 15.64 5.42
CA PRO A 80 -15.56 16.97 5.23
C PRO A 80 -14.06 16.92 4.92
N ARG A 81 -13.58 17.74 3.97
CA ARG A 81 -12.16 17.73 3.50
C ARG A 81 -11.13 17.89 4.61
N LYS A 82 -11.48 18.59 5.70
CA LYS A 82 -10.62 18.74 6.89
C LYS A 82 -10.36 17.43 7.64
N LEU A 83 -11.29 16.48 7.56
CA LEU A 83 -11.23 15.18 8.24
C LEU A 83 -10.75 14.05 7.33
N GLN A 84 -10.69 14.27 6.01
CA GLN A 84 -10.25 13.25 5.04
C GLN A 84 -8.83 12.76 5.32
N GLN A 85 -7.89 13.64 5.66
CA GLN A 85 -6.52 13.23 6.01
C GLN A 85 -6.49 12.36 7.27
N PHE A 86 -7.25 12.72 8.30
CA PHE A 86 -7.33 11.94 9.53
C PHE A 86 -7.98 10.57 9.29
N ALA A 87 -9.08 10.54 8.54
CA ALA A 87 -9.76 9.30 8.17
C ALA A 87 -8.86 8.40 7.31
N LEU A 88 -8.08 8.98 6.39
CA LEU A 88 -7.12 8.24 5.56
C LEU A 88 -6.00 7.64 6.41
N LEU A 89 -5.45 8.41 7.35
CA LEU A 89 -4.40 7.94 8.26
C LEU A 89 -4.89 6.78 9.12
N VAL A 90 -6.09 6.91 9.70
CA VAL A 90 -6.73 5.83 10.47
C VAL A 90 -6.96 4.61 9.58
N GLY A 91 -7.46 4.80 8.35
CA GLY A 91 -7.66 3.73 7.38
C GLY A 91 -6.38 2.97 7.04
N ILE A 92 -5.28 3.69 6.79
CA ILE A 92 -3.96 3.09 6.51
C ILE A 92 -3.45 2.29 7.71
N ILE A 93 -3.55 2.83 8.94
CA ILE A 93 -3.13 2.12 10.16
C ILE A 93 -3.94 0.82 10.32
N VAL A 94 -5.26 0.91 10.19
CA VAL A 94 -6.15 -0.25 10.30
C VAL A 94 -5.84 -1.29 9.21
N ALA A 95 -5.66 -0.86 7.96
CA ALA A 95 -5.30 -1.74 6.85
C ALA A 95 -3.96 -2.44 7.07
N LEU A 96 -2.95 -1.74 7.58
CA LEU A 96 -1.64 -2.33 7.91
C LEU A 96 -1.75 -3.36 9.04
N VAL A 97 -2.57 -3.09 10.06
CA VAL A 97 -2.83 -4.05 11.15
C VAL A 97 -3.52 -5.29 10.61
N PHE A 98 -4.60 -5.13 9.84
CA PHE A 98 -5.28 -6.25 9.20
C PHE A 98 -4.35 -7.03 8.27
N ARG A 99 -3.50 -6.35 7.49
CA ARG A 99 -2.48 -6.99 6.64
C ARG A 99 -1.53 -7.84 7.48
N GLY A 100 -1.01 -7.32 8.59
CA GLY A 100 -0.14 -8.07 9.50
C GLY A 100 -0.84 -9.28 10.13
N VAL A 101 -2.09 -9.12 10.57
CA VAL A 101 -2.91 -10.20 11.13
C VAL A 101 -3.16 -11.29 10.09
N PHE A 102 -3.56 -10.95 8.87
CA PHE A 102 -3.80 -11.94 7.81
C PHE A 102 -2.53 -12.67 7.37
N ILE A 103 -1.37 -12.02 7.36
CA ILE A 103 -0.10 -12.69 7.06
C ILE A 103 0.25 -13.69 8.17
N ALA A 104 0.14 -13.28 9.44
CA ALA A 104 0.46 -14.13 10.59
C ALA A 104 -0.52 -15.31 10.74
N LEU A 105 -1.82 -15.05 10.62
CA LEU A 105 -2.86 -16.09 10.67
C LEU A 105 -2.83 -16.97 9.41
N GLY A 106 -2.57 -16.37 8.25
CA GLY A 106 -2.47 -17.08 6.98
C GLY A 106 -1.41 -18.17 7.01
N GLN A 107 -0.22 -17.90 7.56
CA GLN A 107 0.80 -18.94 7.73
C GLN A 107 0.31 -20.11 8.59
N ALA A 108 -0.27 -19.83 9.77
CA ALA A 108 -0.73 -20.88 10.68
C ALA A 108 -1.92 -21.70 10.12
N ILE A 109 -2.83 -21.05 9.38
CA ILE A 109 -3.98 -21.70 8.75
C ILE A 109 -3.54 -22.59 7.57
N LEU A 110 -2.57 -22.13 6.77
CA LEU A 110 -2.05 -22.89 5.63
C LEU A 110 -1.26 -24.13 6.06
N GLU A 111 -0.48 -24.04 7.14
CA GLU A 111 0.24 -25.19 7.69
C GLU A 111 -0.70 -26.24 8.31
N ALA A 112 -1.82 -25.81 8.89
CA ALA A 112 -2.75 -26.71 9.55
C ALA A 112 -3.78 -27.36 8.60
N TRP A 113 -4.20 -26.68 7.52
CA TRP A 113 -5.31 -27.14 6.68
C TRP A 113 -5.16 -26.74 5.20
N ALA A 114 -4.33 -27.47 4.45
CA ALA A 114 -4.06 -27.23 3.02
C ALA A 114 -5.32 -27.24 2.11
N TRP A 115 -6.44 -27.83 2.52
CA TRP A 115 -7.70 -27.81 1.76
C TRP A 115 -8.41 -26.45 1.80
N VAL A 116 -8.22 -25.66 2.87
CA VAL A 116 -8.78 -24.31 3.01
C VAL A 116 -8.17 -23.36 1.97
N PHE A 117 -6.92 -23.60 1.56
CA PHE A 117 -6.27 -22.86 0.48
C PHE A 117 -7.05 -22.97 -0.84
N PHE A 118 -7.56 -24.16 -1.20
CA PHE A 118 -8.33 -24.35 -2.43
C PHE A 118 -9.69 -23.65 -2.37
N ILE A 119 -10.34 -23.62 -1.21
CA ILE A 119 -11.60 -22.90 -1.01
C ILE A 119 -11.39 -21.40 -1.10
N PHE A 120 -10.33 -20.89 -0.46
CA PHE A 120 -9.98 -19.48 -0.52
C PHE A 120 -9.60 -19.05 -1.94
N GLY A 121 -8.84 -19.87 -2.66
CA GLY A 121 -8.53 -19.65 -4.07
C GLY A 121 -9.78 -19.67 -4.98
N ALA A 122 -10.71 -20.59 -4.75
CA ALA A 122 -11.98 -20.64 -5.48
C ALA A 122 -12.87 -19.42 -5.16
N PHE A 123 -12.92 -18.98 -3.90
CA PHE A 123 -13.64 -17.78 -3.49
C PHE A 123 -13.04 -16.52 -4.12
N LEU A 124 -11.71 -16.38 -4.15
CA LEU A 124 -11.04 -15.26 -4.82
C LEU A 124 -11.30 -15.24 -6.32
N LEU A 125 -11.30 -16.40 -6.98
CA LEU A 125 -11.67 -16.51 -8.40
C LEU A 125 -13.12 -16.09 -8.64
N TYR A 126 -14.04 -16.50 -7.76
CA TYR A 126 -15.43 -16.09 -7.84
C TYR A 126 -15.60 -14.58 -7.65
N SER A 127 -15.01 -13.99 -6.61
CA SER A 127 -15.04 -12.54 -6.38
C SER A 127 -14.25 -11.70 -7.38
N ALA A 128 -13.37 -12.30 -8.19
CA ALA A 128 -12.70 -11.60 -9.29
C ALA A 128 -13.57 -11.55 -10.55
N ILE A 129 -14.63 -12.36 -10.63
CA ILE A 129 -15.53 -12.47 -11.79
C ILE A 129 -16.83 -11.67 -11.56
N ASP A 130 -17.26 -11.51 -10.30
CA ASP A 130 -18.38 -10.63 -9.86
C ASP A 130 -17.91 -9.20 -9.54
#